data_AF-A0A7S2GNR3-F1
#
_entry.id   AF-A0A7S2GNR3-F1
#
_cell.length_a   1.000
_cell.length_b   1.000
_cell.length_c   1.000
_cell.angle_alpha   90.00
_cell.angle_beta   90.00
_cell.angle_gamma   90.00
#
_symmetry.space_group_name_H-M   'P 1'
#
loop_
_entity.id
_entity.type
_entity.pdbx_description
1 polymer ?
#
loop_
_entity_poly.entity_id
_entity_poly.type
_entity_poly.pdbx_seq_one_letter_code
_entity_poly.pdbx_strand_id
1 'polypeptide(L)'
;PALQKREMLKGFALKNNRDTGDSRRAREPMEYVEILEKDPTLDELAECQSWLATETIEKMQQFVQAGGSAAIAGVLAKLCHLSMRSHSDTQRIESAMRCLKALIKEEAGLLAVITSPDGSPSKVCESFASGGGSLLLSENESLLQSAVAVLSAVAVFSEAGHRTVLAALEELTLNTSTQSDSSMDRSMRVENVNPFDAIVDRFRDQPRAKWQAHLLTLLNAVVNGCTDISRRVAMRGDLANLDFIEITRPMITAAGDEVDIQIAIFDQEMKADAAELEGSAPHGFGADIAEIPLA
;
A
#
# COMPACT_ATOMS: atom_id res chain seq x y z
N PRO A 1 0.12 39.69 11.66
CA PRO A 1 0.75 38.38 11.95
C PRO A 1 0.51 37.85 13.38
N ALA A 2 0.90 38.58 14.43
CA ALA A 2 0.74 38.12 15.83
C ALA A 2 -0.73 38.15 16.33
N LEU A 3 -1.51 39.15 15.92
CA LEU A 3 -2.94 39.24 16.19
C LEU A 3 -3.73 38.09 15.55
N GLN A 4 -3.38 37.73 14.32
CA GLN A 4 -4.00 36.63 13.58
C GLN A 4 -3.69 35.26 14.22
N LYS A 5 -2.46 35.05 14.71
CA LYS A 5 -2.12 33.86 15.54
C LYS A 5 -2.93 33.82 16.84
N ARG A 6 -3.12 34.97 17.50
CA ARG A 6 -3.91 35.05 18.75
C ARG A 6 -5.40 34.81 18.51
N GLU A 7 -5.94 35.21 17.37
CA GLU A 7 -7.32 34.90 16.98
C GLU A 7 -7.49 33.44 16.55
N MET A 8 -6.52 32.85 15.86
CA MET A 8 -6.52 31.40 15.56
C MET A 8 -6.43 30.56 16.83
N LEU A 9 -5.59 30.94 17.80
CA LEU A 9 -5.50 30.26 19.10
C LEU A 9 -6.79 30.41 19.93
N LYS A 10 -7.44 31.58 19.88
CA LYS A 10 -8.76 31.78 20.48
C LYS A 10 -9.83 30.95 19.78
N GLY A 11 -9.79 30.84 18.46
CA GLY A 11 -10.66 29.97 17.67
C GLY A 11 -10.49 28.50 18.04
N PHE A 12 -9.25 28.06 18.25
CA PHE A 12 -8.90 26.71 18.72
C PHE A 12 -9.44 26.44 20.13
N ALA A 13 -9.25 27.38 21.06
CA ALA A 13 -9.76 27.28 22.42
C ALA A 13 -11.29 27.40 22.52
N LEU A 14 -11.94 28.13 21.60
CA LEU A 14 -13.40 28.26 21.52
C LEU A 14 -14.04 27.04 20.85
N LYS A 15 -13.37 26.38 19.90
CA LYS A 15 -13.85 25.14 19.28
C LYS A 15 -13.86 24.00 20.31
N ASN A 16 -12.87 23.96 21.20
CA ASN A 16 -12.86 23.04 22.36
C ASN A 16 -13.97 23.31 23.40
N ASN A 17 -14.66 24.45 23.34
CA ASN A 17 -15.65 24.86 24.36
C ASN A 17 -17.08 25.06 23.82
N ARG A 18 -17.34 24.88 22.51
CA ARG A 18 -18.66 25.17 21.90
C ARG A 18 -19.53 23.95 21.59
N ASP A 19 -19.12 22.74 21.95
CA ASP A 19 -19.91 21.51 21.78
C ASP A 19 -20.89 21.23 22.95
N THR A 20 -21.62 22.25 23.43
CA THR A 20 -22.68 22.07 24.45
C THR A 20 -24.07 22.30 23.88
N GLY A 21 -24.33 21.83 22.65
CA GLY A 21 -25.55 22.18 21.93
C GLY A 21 -26.15 21.14 20.99
N ASP A 22 -25.75 19.87 21.07
CA ASP A 22 -26.56 18.69 20.70
C ASP A 22 -25.78 17.45 21.20
N SER A 23 -26.19 16.85 22.33
CA SER A 23 -25.34 15.92 23.09
C SER A 23 -25.20 14.54 22.44
N ARG A 24 -24.51 14.45 21.29
CA ARG A 24 -23.61 13.32 21.05
C ARG A 24 -22.30 13.68 21.72
N ARG A 25 -22.08 13.13 22.92
CA ARG A 25 -20.78 13.20 23.60
C ARG A 25 -19.70 12.87 22.56
N ALA A 26 -18.74 13.77 22.36
CA ALA A 26 -17.60 13.48 21.49
C ALA A 26 -16.96 12.18 21.98
N ARG A 27 -16.98 11.15 21.14
CA ARG A 27 -16.45 9.83 21.49
C ARG A 27 -14.94 9.94 21.70
N GLU A 28 -14.44 9.29 22.74
CA GLU A 28 -13.01 9.21 23.00
C GLU A 28 -12.35 8.20 22.04
N PRO A 29 -11.05 8.33 21.72
CA PRO A 29 -10.34 7.44 20.81
C PRO A 29 -10.55 5.94 21.11
N MET A 30 -10.54 5.58 22.39
CA MET A 30 -10.69 4.20 22.85
C MET A 30 -12.08 3.62 22.56
N GLU A 31 -13.13 4.46 22.58
CA GLU A 31 -14.49 4.04 22.23
C GLU A 31 -14.57 3.62 20.76
N TYR A 32 -13.88 4.33 19.86
CA TYR A 32 -13.79 3.92 18.46
C TYR A 32 -13.06 2.58 18.29
N VAL A 33 -11.98 2.34 19.04
CA VAL A 33 -11.27 1.06 18.99
C VAL A 33 -12.20 -0.09 19.39
N GLU A 34 -12.92 0.04 20.52
CA GLU A 34 -13.85 -0.99 20.98
C GLU A 34 -14.97 -1.29 19.96
N ILE A 35 -15.45 -0.27 19.24
CA ILE A 35 -16.45 -0.43 18.18
C ILE A 35 -15.85 -1.18 16.99
N LEU A 36 -14.64 -0.81 16.57
CA LEU A 36 -13.95 -1.46 15.45
C LEU A 36 -13.62 -2.93 15.73
N GLU A 37 -13.34 -3.28 16.98
CA GLU A 37 -13.12 -4.67 17.41
C GLU A 37 -14.40 -5.53 17.39
N LYS A 38 -15.58 -4.92 17.49
CA LYS A 38 -16.89 -5.59 17.60
C LYS A 38 -17.68 -5.66 16.29
N ASP A 39 -16.97 -5.76 15.15
CA ASP A 39 -17.58 -5.84 13.81
C ASP A 39 -18.43 -4.60 13.45
N PRO A 40 -17.79 -3.46 13.18
CA PRO A 40 -18.46 -2.16 13.09
C PRO A 40 -19.39 -2.06 11.88
N THR A 41 -20.55 -1.45 12.06
CA THR A 41 -21.47 -1.09 10.98
C THR A 41 -20.84 -0.06 10.03
N LEU A 42 -21.46 0.12 8.85
CA LEU A 42 -21.00 1.14 7.90
C LEU A 42 -21.05 2.55 8.50
N ASP A 43 -22.09 2.87 9.26
CA ASP A 43 -22.26 4.17 9.90
C ASP A 43 -21.18 4.43 10.96
N GLU A 44 -20.83 3.41 11.75
CA GLU A 44 -19.76 3.50 12.75
C GLU A 44 -18.38 3.70 12.09
N LEU A 45 -18.12 3.03 10.97
CA LEU A 45 -16.91 3.24 10.17
C LEU A 45 -16.87 4.65 9.56
N ALA A 46 -17.98 5.14 9.04
CA ALA A 46 -18.08 6.49 8.47
C ALA A 46 -17.91 7.57 9.54
N GLU A 47 -18.45 7.35 10.75
CA GLU A 47 -18.25 8.22 11.90
C GLU A 47 -16.77 8.24 12.33
N CYS A 48 -16.13 7.06 12.44
CA CYS A 48 -14.70 6.95 12.72
C CYS A 48 -13.85 7.65 11.66
N GLN A 49 -14.21 7.50 10.39
CA GLN A 49 -13.53 8.17 9.27
C GLN A 49 -13.63 9.69 9.40
N SER A 50 -14.84 10.21 9.65
CA SER A 50 -15.06 11.65 9.81
C SER A 50 -14.26 12.18 10.99
N TRP A 51 -14.26 11.45 12.11
CA TRP A 51 -13.49 11.80 13.30
C TRP A 51 -11.98 11.87 12.99
N LEU A 52 -11.40 10.80 12.43
CA LEU A 52 -9.98 10.76 12.05
C LEU A 52 -9.58 11.87 11.06
N ALA A 53 -10.49 12.33 10.21
CA ALA A 53 -10.22 13.37 9.23
C ALA A 53 -10.22 14.79 9.81
N THR A 54 -10.89 15.02 10.95
CA THR A 54 -11.08 16.36 11.53
C THR A 54 -10.39 16.58 12.86
N GLU A 55 -9.99 15.51 13.54
CA GLU A 55 -9.46 15.57 14.89
C GLU A 55 -7.99 16.01 14.95
N THR A 56 -7.52 16.34 16.15
CA THR A 56 -6.13 16.74 16.38
C THR A 56 -5.16 15.56 16.25
N ILE A 57 -3.91 15.87 15.87
CA ILE A 57 -2.81 14.89 15.79
C ILE A 57 -2.64 14.15 17.13
N GLU A 58 -2.78 14.84 18.27
CA GLU A 58 -2.68 14.22 19.60
C GLU A 58 -3.74 13.13 19.81
N LYS A 59 -4.99 13.39 19.45
CA LYS A 59 -6.08 12.41 19.54
C LYS A 59 -5.89 11.25 18.55
N MET A 60 -5.38 11.52 17.36
CA MET A 60 -5.01 10.46 16.41
C MET A 60 -3.89 9.57 16.97
N GLN A 61 -2.89 10.15 17.63
CA GLN A 61 -1.85 9.40 18.32
C GLN A 61 -2.41 8.55 19.46
N GLN A 62 -3.34 9.09 20.25
CA GLN A 62 -4.05 8.31 21.28
C GLN A 62 -4.83 7.14 20.69
N PHE A 63 -5.52 7.35 19.55
CA PHE A 63 -6.21 6.28 18.83
C PHE A 63 -5.26 5.17 18.37
N VAL A 64 -4.13 5.57 17.78
CA VAL A 64 -3.08 4.63 17.35
C VAL A 64 -2.50 3.85 18.55
N GLN A 65 -2.18 4.53 19.64
CA GLN A 65 -1.65 3.91 20.86
C GLN A 65 -2.65 2.95 21.52
N ALA A 66 -3.95 3.24 21.38
CA ALA A 66 -5.02 2.36 21.84
C ALA A 66 -5.24 1.12 20.94
N GLY A 67 -4.45 0.94 19.87
CA GLY A 67 -4.59 -0.19 18.95
C GLY A 67 -5.54 0.04 17.78
N GLY A 68 -5.92 1.30 17.51
CA GLY A 68 -6.89 1.63 16.47
C GLY A 68 -6.48 1.21 15.05
N SER A 69 -5.19 1.26 14.70
CA SER A 69 -4.72 0.74 13.40
C SER A 69 -4.92 -0.77 13.29
N ALA A 70 -4.62 -1.51 14.36
CA ALA A 70 -4.81 -2.95 14.44
C ALA A 70 -6.30 -3.33 14.39
N ALA A 71 -7.17 -2.56 15.03
CA ALA A 71 -8.61 -2.76 14.95
C ALA A 71 -9.13 -2.55 13.52
N ILE A 72 -8.68 -1.51 12.81
CA ILE A 72 -8.99 -1.31 11.38
C ILE A 72 -8.45 -2.48 10.53
N ALA A 73 -7.23 -2.94 10.81
CA ALA A 73 -6.65 -4.11 10.15
C ALA A 73 -7.50 -5.37 10.36
N GLY A 74 -8.05 -5.57 11.56
CA GLY A 74 -8.95 -6.69 11.87
C GLY A 74 -10.24 -6.66 11.04
N VAL A 75 -10.84 -5.47 10.88
CA VAL A 75 -12.01 -5.27 10.00
C VAL A 75 -11.65 -5.61 8.56
N LEU A 76 -10.52 -5.10 8.07
CA LEU A 76 -10.05 -5.34 6.71
C LEU A 76 -9.73 -6.81 6.49
N ALA A 77 -9.00 -7.48 7.38
CA ALA A 77 -8.70 -8.91 7.28
C ALA A 77 -9.97 -9.75 7.15
N LYS A 78 -10.99 -9.45 7.98
CA LYS A 78 -12.27 -10.16 7.94
C LYS A 78 -12.99 -9.96 6.61
N LEU A 79 -13.14 -8.72 6.15
CA LEU A 79 -13.89 -8.40 4.92
C LEU A 79 -13.10 -8.77 3.65
N CYS A 80 -11.76 -8.70 3.73
CA CYS A 80 -10.91 -8.94 2.57
C CYS A 80 -10.77 -10.43 2.25
N HIS A 81 -10.83 -11.30 3.26
CA HIS A 81 -10.82 -12.75 3.09
C HIS A 81 -12.09 -13.34 2.46
N LEU A 82 -13.20 -12.58 2.39
CA LEU A 82 -14.42 -13.04 1.75
C LEU A 82 -14.22 -13.13 0.23
N SER A 83 -14.42 -14.33 -0.33
CA SER A 83 -14.38 -14.55 -1.79
C SER A 83 -15.56 -13.90 -2.52
N MET A 84 -16.71 -13.81 -1.85
CA MET A 84 -17.89 -13.12 -2.35
C MET A 84 -18.25 -12.01 -1.37
N ARG A 85 -18.25 -10.76 -1.85
CA ARG A 85 -18.58 -9.57 -1.06
C ARG A 85 -19.93 -9.02 -1.44
N SER A 86 -20.74 -8.67 -0.44
CA SER A 86 -21.92 -7.85 -0.67
C SER A 86 -21.52 -6.40 -1.00
N HIS A 87 -22.48 -5.63 -1.51
CA HIS A 87 -22.29 -4.18 -1.69
C HIS A 87 -21.97 -3.49 -0.35
N SER A 88 -22.61 -3.92 0.74
CA SER A 88 -22.35 -3.41 2.09
C SER A 88 -20.91 -3.70 2.54
N ASP A 89 -20.39 -4.91 2.28
CA ASP A 89 -19.00 -5.25 2.61
C ASP A 89 -18.02 -4.36 1.87
N THR A 90 -18.29 -4.10 0.59
CA THR A 90 -17.49 -3.19 -0.24
C THR A 90 -17.46 -1.78 0.34
N GLN A 91 -18.62 -1.24 0.74
CA GLN A 91 -18.70 0.09 1.36
C GLN A 91 -17.96 0.14 2.71
N ARG A 92 -18.04 -0.93 3.51
CA ARG A 92 -17.30 -1.04 4.78
C ARG A 92 -15.79 -1.06 4.54
N ILE A 93 -15.31 -1.82 3.55
CA ILE A 93 -13.90 -1.80 3.14
C ILE A 93 -13.48 -0.40 2.72
N GLU A 94 -14.26 0.27 1.87
CA GLU A 94 -13.94 1.64 1.45
C GLU A 94 -13.84 2.62 2.63
N SER A 95 -14.77 2.57 3.58
CA SER A 95 -14.71 3.42 4.78
C SER A 95 -13.51 3.09 5.66
N ALA A 96 -13.20 1.81 5.87
CA ALA A 96 -11.99 1.38 6.59
C ALA A 96 -10.70 1.86 5.89
N MET A 97 -10.66 1.80 4.56
CA MET A 97 -9.53 2.33 3.77
C MET A 97 -9.39 3.84 3.88
N ARG A 98 -10.50 4.58 3.96
CA ARG A 98 -10.46 6.03 4.21
C ARG A 98 -9.94 6.35 5.62
N CYS A 99 -10.26 5.54 6.63
CA CYS A 99 -9.66 5.66 7.96
C CYS A 99 -8.13 5.48 7.89
N LEU A 100 -7.64 4.42 7.23
CA LEU A 100 -6.20 4.21 7.05
C LEU A 100 -5.54 5.37 6.30
N LYS A 101 -6.15 5.85 5.21
CA LYS A 101 -5.67 7.01 4.44
C LYS A 101 -5.59 8.29 5.29
N ALA A 102 -6.44 8.44 6.30
CA ALA A 102 -6.34 9.55 7.25
C ALA A 102 -5.15 9.36 8.21
N LEU A 103 -4.95 8.13 8.72
CA LEU A 103 -3.85 7.81 9.64
C LEU A 103 -2.46 7.99 9.00
N ILE A 104 -2.26 7.49 7.78
CA ILE A 104 -0.93 7.48 7.13
C ILE A 104 -0.43 8.88 6.71
N LYS A 105 -1.26 9.92 6.86
CA LYS A 105 -0.80 11.31 6.69
C LYS A 105 0.14 11.75 7.81
N GLU A 106 0.03 11.10 8.96
CA GLU A 106 0.87 11.36 10.13
C GLU A 106 1.86 10.21 10.31
N GLU A 107 3.10 10.55 10.68
CA GLU A 107 4.19 9.59 10.84
C GLU A 107 3.83 8.45 11.82
N ALA A 108 3.19 8.80 12.94
CA ALA A 108 2.74 7.82 13.93
C ALA A 108 1.70 6.83 13.36
N GLY A 109 0.80 7.30 12.49
CA GLY A 109 -0.18 6.45 11.84
C GLY A 109 0.46 5.54 10.79
N LEU A 110 1.42 6.06 10.03
CA LEU A 110 2.18 5.28 9.05
C LEU A 110 3.03 4.19 9.72
N LEU A 111 3.71 4.51 10.83
CA LEU A 111 4.42 3.53 11.66
C LEU A 111 3.49 2.43 12.18
N ALA A 112 2.27 2.79 12.60
CA ALA A 112 1.28 1.84 13.12
C ALA A 112 0.64 0.94 12.05
N VAL A 113 0.78 1.29 10.77
CA VAL A 113 0.43 0.44 9.62
C VAL A 113 1.56 -0.55 9.32
N ILE A 114 2.79 -0.28 9.74
CA ILE A 114 3.96 -1.14 9.53
C ILE A 114 4.16 -2.10 10.71
N THR A 115 4.04 -1.57 11.92
CA THR A 115 4.37 -2.27 13.16
C THR A 115 3.21 -2.14 14.15
N SER A 116 2.80 -3.27 14.72
CA SER A 116 1.85 -3.33 15.83
C SER A 116 2.46 -2.76 17.13
N PRO A 117 1.64 -2.39 18.14
CA PRO A 117 2.15 -1.87 19.41
C PRO A 117 3.10 -2.81 20.18
N ASP A 118 3.02 -4.12 19.92
CA ASP A 118 3.89 -5.15 20.48
C ASP A 118 5.22 -5.33 19.72
N GLY A 119 5.45 -4.55 18.67
CA GLY A 119 6.65 -4.61 17.83
C GLY A 119 6.58 -5.65 16.71
N SER A 120 5.48 -6.41 16.57
CA SER A 120 5.32 -7.33 15.45
C SER A 120 4.97 -6.57 14.16
N PRO A 121 5.17 -7.15 12.97
CA PRO A 121 4.61 -6.60 11.74
C PRO A 121 3.09 -6.45 11.87
N SER A 122 2.56 -5.33 11.38
CA SER A 122 1.13 -5.08 11.32
C SER A 122 0.49 -5.87 10.17
N LYS A 123 -0.75 -6.31 10.37
CA LYS A 123 -1.50 -7.13 9.39
C LYS A 123 -2.21 -6.32 8.32
N VAL A 124 -2.03 -4.99 8.27
CA VAL A 124 -2.72 -4.13 7.31
C VAL A 124 -2.32 -4.49 5.87
N CYS A 125 -1.02 -4.60 5.58
CA CYS A 125 -0.54 -4.91 4.23
C CYS A 125 -0.95 -6.34 3.82
N GLU A 126 -0.80 -7.31 4.72
CA GLU A 126 -1.28 -8.69 4.54
C GLU A 126 -2.77 -8.70 4.15
N SER A 127 -3.62 -7.96 4.85
CA SER A 127 -5.07 -7.91 4.58
C SER A 127 -5.44 -7.44 3.16
N PHE A 128 -4.56 -6.71 2.48
CA PHE A 128 -4.80 -6.28 1.09
C PHE A 128 -4.40 -7.32 0.06
N ALA A 129 -3.47 -8.19 0.43
CA ALA A 129 -2.87 -9.20 -0.42
C ALA A 129 -3.42 -10.60 -0.16
N SER A 130 -4.06 -10.83 0.99
CA SER A 130 -4.48 -12.16 1.43
C SER A 130 -5.93 -12.52 1.04
N GLY A 131 -6.14 -13.83 0.86
CA GLY A 131 -7.47 -14.46 0.73
C GLY A 131 -8.16 -14.33 -0.64
N GLY A 132 -9.35 -14.94 -0.72
CA GLY A 132 -10.12 -15.07 -1.98
C GLY A 132 -10.69 -13.77 -2.54
N GLY A 133 -10.44 -12.62 -1.90
CA GLY A 133 -10.91 -11.31 -2.34
C GLY A 133 -9.81 -10.25 -2.45
N SER A 134 -8.52 -10.60 -2.43
CA SER A 134 -7.38 -9.67 -2.48
C SER A 134 -7.68 -8.33 -3.18
N LEU A 135 -7.43 -7.21 -2.48
CA LEU A 135 -7.71 -5.88 -3.02
C LEU A 135 -6.81 -5.55 -4.22
N LEU A 136 -5.62 -6.15 -4.28
CA LEU A 136 -4.67 -6.01 -5.39
C LEU A 136 -5.15 -6.70 -6.68
N LEU A 137 -6.02 -7.71 -6.54
CA LEU A 137 -6.64 -8.42 -7.66
C LEU A 137 -8.12 -8.03 -7.86
N SER A 138 -8.59 -6.99 -7.17
CA SER A 138 -9.99 -6.57 -7.25
C SER A 138 -10.32 -5.96 -8.62
N GLU A 139 -11.50 -6.31 -9.14
CA GLU A 139 -12.10 -5.63 -10.30
C GLU A 139 -12.63 -4.22 -9.95
N ASN A 140 -12.83 -3.92 -8.66
CA ASN A 140 -13.22 -2.59 -8.21
C ASN A 140 -12.00 -1.67 -8.18
N GLU A 141 -11.89 -0.80 -9.19
CA GLU A 141 -10.79 0.15 -9.37
C GLU A 141 -10.60 1.08 -8.16
N SER A 142 -11.67 1.52 -7.49
CA SER A 142 -11.60 2.39 -6.30
C SER A 142 -10.93 1.69 -5.11
N LEU A 143 -11.25 0.41 -4.92
CA LEU A 143 -10.62 -0.42 -3.89
C LEU A 143 -9.15 -0.67 -4.20
N LEU A 144 -8.85 -1.06 -5.44
CA LEU A 144 -7.48 -1.27 -5.90
C LEU A 144 -6.63 -0.01 -5.72
N GLN A 145 -7.11 1.13 -6.21
CA GLN A 145 -6.44 2.42 -6.09
C GLN A 145 -6.17 2.76 -4.63
N SER A 146 -7.12 2.47 -3.74
CA SER A 146 -6.96 2.72 -2.32
C SER A 146 -5.92 1.81 -1.66
N ALA A 147 -5.90 0.53 -2.00
CA ALA A 147 -4.91 -0.42 -1.51
C ALA A 147 -3.50 -0.06 -1.99
N VAL A 148 -3.35 0.22 -3.29
CA VAL A 148 -2.10 0.69 -3.90
C VAL A 148 -1.59 1.94 -3.19
N ALA A 149 -2.43 2.95 -2.97
CA ALA A 149 -1.99 4.19 -2.33
C ALA A 149 -1.40 3.97 -0.93
N VAL A 150 -2.01 3.08 -0.13
CA VAL A 150 -1.48 2.73 1.21
C VAL A 150 -0.20 1.92 1.09
N LEU A 151 -0.18 0.89 0.26
CA LEU A 151 1.00 0.02 0.09
C LEU A 151 2.21 0.77 -0.46
N SER A 152 2.01 1.62 -1.47
CA SER A 152 3.07 2.47 -2.02
C SER A 152 3.63 3.42 -0.96
N ALA A 153 2.77 4.07 -0.16
CA ALA A 153 3.22 4.95 0.92
C ALA A 153 4.03 4.20 1.98
N VAL A 154 3.61 2.99 2.34
CA VAL A 154 4.33 2.13 3.29
C VAL A 154 5.68 1.67 2.73
N ALA A 155 5.72 1.28 1.45
CA ALA A 155 6.92 0.76 0.79
C ALA A 155 8.05 1.79 0.74
N VAL A 156 7.72 3.07 0.51
CA VAL A 156 8.72 4.15 0.39
C VAL A 156 9.09 4.80 1.72
N PHE A 157 8.35 4.53 2.79
CA PHE A 157 8.53 5.24 4.06
C PHE A 157 9.74 4.76 4.87
N SER A 158 9.94 3.43 4.94
CA SER A 158 11.03 2.86 5.72
C SER A 158 11.39 1.46 5.21
N GLU A 159 12.58 0.98 5.54
CA GLU A 159 13.01 -0.38 5.20
C GLU A 159 12.08 -1.46 5.81
N ALA A 160 11.58 -1.22 7.03
CA ALA A 160 10.59 -2.10 7.65
C ALA A 160 9.28 -2.13 6.86
N GLY A 161 8.78 -0.96 6.43
CA GLY A 161 7.59 -0.85 5.58
C GLY A 161 7.77 -1.53 4.24
N HIS A 162 8.90 -1.31 3.57
CA HIS A 162 9.28 -2.00 2.34
C HIS A 162 9.25 -3.53 2.49
N ARG A 163 9.86 -4.08 3.56
CA ARG A 163 9.82 -5.51 3.86
C ARG A 163 8.40 -6.03 4.10
N THR A 164 7.57 -5.28 4.83
CA THR A 164 6.18 -5.66 5.10
C THR A 164 5.35 -5.71 3.81
N VAL A 165 5.56 -4.77 2.88
CA VAL A 165 4.87 -4.78 1.58
C VAL A 165 5.34 -5.95 0.71
N LEU A 166 6.65 -6.21 0.63
CA LEU A 166 7.17 -7.37 -0.11
C LEU A 166 6.61 -8.69 0.44
N ALA A 167 6.61 -8.88 1.77
CA ALA A 167 6.04 -10.09 2.39
C ALA A 167 4.56 -10.27 2.04
N ALA A 168 3.79 -9.19 2.00
CA ALA A 168 2.39 -9.24 1.55
C ALA A 168 2.28 -9.64 0.07
N LEU A 169 3.16 -9.15 -0.81
CA LEU A 169 3.17 -9.55 -2.22
C LEU A 169 3.61 -11.01 -2.44
N GLU A 170 4.55 -11.51 -1.65
CA GLU A 170 4.91 -12.94 -1.62
C GLU A 170 3.70 -13.79 -1.22
N GLU A 171 2.96 -13.35 -0.20
CA GLU A 171 1.74 -14.03 0.23
C GLU A 171 0.63 -13.99 -0.84
N LEU A 172 0.46 -12.87 -1.54
CA LEU A 172 -0.45 -12.77 -2.69
C LEU A 172 -0.13 -13.83 -3.74
N THR A 173 1.14 -13.95 -4.09
CA THR A 173 1.62 -14.91 -5.08
C THR A 173 1.35 -16.33 -4.61
N LEU A 174 1.74 -16.68 -3.39
CA LEU A 174 1.46 -17.98 -2.79
C LEU A 174 -0.03 -18.35 -2.80
N ASN A 175 -0.91 -17.38 -2.50
CA ASN A 175 -2.36 -17.59 -2.49
C ASN A 175 -2.99 -17.70 -3.89
N THR A 176 -2.33 -17.15 -4.92
CA THR A 176 -2.80 -17.19 -6.30
C THR A 176 -2.31 -18.47 -7.01
N SER A 177 -1.03 -18.82 -6.86
CA SER A 177 -0.42 -20.01 -7.47
C SER A 177 -0.91 -21.33 -6.85
N THR A 178 -1.51 -21.30 -5.65
CA THR A 178 -2.15 -22.49 -5.04
C THR A 178 -3.48 -22.87 -5.70
N GLN A 179 -4.07 -21.99 -6.51
CA GLN A 179 -5.29 -22.30 -7.26
C GLN A 179 -5.02 -23.01 -8.59
N SER A 180 -3.82 -22.84 -9.17
CA SER A 180 -3.46 -23.37 -10.49
C SER A 180 -2.72 -24.70 -10.45
N ASP A 181 -1.80 -24.92 -9.49
CA ASP A 181 -1.03 -26.16 -9.37
C ASP A 181 -1.29 -26.85 -8.04
N SER A 182 -2.00 -27.98 -8.07
CA SER A 182 -2.34 -28.78 -6.87
C SER A 182 -1.30 -29.85 -6.50
N SER A 183 -0.15 -29.90 -7.18
CA SER A 183 0.78 -31.04 -7.13
C SER A 183 2.12 -30.80 -6.43
N MET A 184 2.44 -29.56 -6.01
CA MET A 184 3.77 -29.22 -5.49
C MET A 184 3.71 -28.89 -3.99
N ASP A 185 4.68 -29.41 -3.22
CA ASP A 185 4.78 -29.20 -1.77
C ASP A 185 4.95 -27.71 -1.44
N ARG A 186 4.14 -27.20 -0.48
CA ARG A 186 4.11 -25.79 -0.07
C ARG A 186 5.48 -25.33 0.43
N SER A 187 6.27 -26.21 1.05
CA SER A 187 7.61 -25.86 1.55
C SER A 187 8.61 -25.52 0.44
N MET A 188 8.54 -26.17 -0.72
CA MET A 188 9.41 -25.85 -1.87
C MET A 188 9.02 -24.55 -2.58
N ARG A 189 7.75 -24.13 -2.48
CA ARG A 189 7.28 -22.90 -3.12
C ARG A 189 7.81 -21.66 -2.42
N VAL A 190 7.85 -21.67 -1.08
CA VAL A 190 8.29 -20.51 -0.29
C VAL A 190 9.70 -20.07 -0.65
N GLU A 191 10.60 -20.98 -1.01
CA GLU A 191 12.00 -20.65 -1.33
C GLU A 191 12.20 -19.96 -2.69
N ASN A 192 11.22 -20.00 -3.59
CA ASN A 192 11.35 -19.47 -4.96
C ASN A 192 10.18 -18.57 -5.39
N VAL A 193 9.41 -18.04 -4.42
CA VAL A 193 8.32 -17.11 -4.74
C VAL A 193 8.89 -15.79 -5.22
N ASN A 194 8.55 -15.43 -6.45
CA ASN A 194 8.73 -14.09 -6.95
C ASN A 194 7.53 -13.23 -6.50
N PRO A 195 7.70 -12.19 -5.66
CA PRO A 195 6.60 -11.38 -5.13
C PRO A 195 5.78 -10.67 -6.22
N PHE A 196 6.35 -10.48 -7.41
CA PHE A 196 5.71 -9.72 -8.48
C PHE A 196 4.81 -10.58 -9.38
N ASP A 197 4.93 -11.90 -9.33
CA ASP A 197 4.31 -12.86 -10.26
C ASP A 197 2.79 -12.63 -10.41
N ALA A 198 2.04 -12.67 -9.30
CA ALA A 198 0.58 -12.48 -9.34
C ALA A 198 0.14 -11.10 -9.86
N ILE A 199 0.97 -10.06 -9.69
CA ILE A 199 0.70 -8.73 -10.22
C ILE A 199 1.01 -8.68 -11.72
N VAL A 200 2.17 -9.20 -12.14
CA VAL A 200 2.62 -9.21 -13.54
C VAL A 200 1.66 -10.02 -14.41
N ASP A 201 1.23 -11.19 -13.94
CA ASP A 201 0.27 -12.04 -14.64
C ASP A 201 -1.06 -11.32 -14.94
N ARG A 202 -1.46 -10.39 -14.08
CA ARG A 202 -2.68 -9.61 -14.28
C ARG A 202 -2.60 -8.68 -15.50
N PHE A 203 -1.40 -8.27 -15.90
CA PHE A 203 -1.19 -7.47 -17.11
C PHE A 203 -1.30 -8.29 -18.40
N ARG A 204 -1.14 -9.62 -18.33
CA ARG A 204 -1.22 -10.51 -19.50
C ARG A 204 -2.65 -10.54 -20.04
N ASP A 205 -2.77 -10.54 -21.37
CA ASP A 205 -4.03 -10.73 -22.11
C ASP A 205 -5.17 -9.76 -21.77
N GLN A 206 -4.88 -8.60 -21.16
CA GLN A 206 -5.87 -7.58 -20.83
C GLN A 206 -5.73 -6.35 -21.74
N PRO A 207 -6.86 -5.77 -22.23
CA PRO A 207 -6.81 -4.49 -22.92
C PRO A 207 -6.35 -3.38 -21.96
N ARG A 208 -5.76 -2.32 -22.54
CA ARG A 208 -5.32 -1.14 -21.76
C ARG A 208 -6.44 -0.62 -20.87
N ALA A 209 -6.13 -0.41 -19.59
CA ALA A 209 -7.10 0.03 -18.59
C ALA A 209 -6.45 0.86 -17.49
N LYS A 210 -7.24 1.73 -16.84
CA LYS A 210 -6.76 2.65 -15.80
C LYS A 210 -6.13 1.94 -14.60
N TRP A 211 -6.66 0.78 -14.23
CA TRP A 211 -6.14 -0.02 -13.11
C TRP A 211 -4.65 -0.40 -13.29
N GLN A 212 -4.17 -0.49 -14.54
CA GLN A 212 -2.76 -0.80 -14.83
C GLN A 212 -1.84 0.28 -14.25
N ALA A 213 -2.22 1.56 -14.34
CA ALA A 213 -1.43 2.65 -13.77
C ALA A 213 -1.27 2.50 -12.25
N HIS A 214 -2.30 2.03 -11.54
CA HIS A 214 -2.22 1.79 -10.10
C HIS A 214 -1.24 0.66 -9.78
N LEU A 215 -1.30 -0.47 -10.48
CA LEU A 215 -0.35 -1.56 -10.24
C LEU A 215 1.09 -1.19 -10.63
N LEU A 216 1.30 -0.45 -11.73
CA LEU A 216 2.61 0.09 -12.08
C LEU A 216 3.14 1.05 -11.00
N THR A 217 2.27 1.87 -10.42
CA THR A 217 2.63 2.76 -9.29
C THR A 217 3.10 1.96 -8.08
N LEU A 218 2.46 0.82 -7.78
CA LEU A 218 2.90 -0.06 -6.69
C LEU A 218 4.26 -0.69 -6.99
N LEU A 219 4.44 -1.25 -8.19
CA LEU A 219 5.72 -1.86 -8.60
C LEU A 219 6.86 -0.84 -8.53
N ASN A 220 6.65 0.37 -9.08
CA ASN A 220 7.63 1.45 -8.99
C ASN A 220 7.91 1.85 -7.54
N ALA A 221 6.89 1.96 -6.68
CA ALA A 221 7.08 2.31 -5.27
C ALA A 221 7.88 1.25 -4.51
N VAL A 222 7.65 -0.03 -4.76
CA VAL A 222 8.40 -1.12 -4.13
C VAL A 222 9.84 -1.13 -4.63
N VAL A 223 10.05 -1.13 -5.94
CA VAL A 223 11.40 -1.21 -6.52
C VAL A 223 12.23 0.03 -6.16
N ASN A 224 11.70 1.23 -6.41
CA ASN A 224 12.43 2.49 -6.21
C ASN A 224 12.50 2.89 -4.73
N GLY A 225 11.60 2.39 -3.90
CA GLY A 225 11.63 2.61 -2.45
C GLY A 225 12.80 1.92 -1.75
N CYS A 226 13.47 0.98 -2.42
CA CYS A 226 14.65 0.31 -1.88
C CYS A 226 15.92 1.15 -2.07
N THR A 227 16.58 1.50 -0.98
CA THR A 227 17.81 2.30 -1.02
C THR A 227 19.03 1.52 -1.50
N ASP A 228 19.01 0.19 -1.42
CA ASP A 228 20.11 -0.68 -1.83
C ASP A 228 20.07 -0.96 -3.35
N ILE A 229 21.08 -0.47 -4.07
CA ILE A 229 21.18 -0.61 -5.54
C ILE A 229 21.17 -2.07 -5.98
N SER A 230 21.89 -2.95 -5.28
CA SER A 230 21.97 -4.37 -5.66
C SER A 230 20.60 -5.04 -5.59
N ARG A 231 19.81 -4.71 -4.56
CA ARG A 231 18.45 -5.19 -4.39
C ARG A 231 17.48 -4.58 -5.40
N ARG A 232 17.61 -3.29 -5.75
CA ARG A 232 16.81 -2.69 -6.83
C ARG A 232 17.02 -3.39 -8.17
N VAL A 233 18.29 -3.61 -8.52
CA VAL A 233 18.70 -4.31 -9.75
C VAL A 233 18.19 -5.74 -9.74
N ALA A 234 18.28 -6.45 -8.60
CA ALA A 234 17.72 -7.79 -8.46
C ALA A 234 16.20 -7.81 -8.69
N MET A 235 15.44 -6.92 -8.05
CA MET A 235 13.98 -6.84 -8.24
C MET A 235 13.59 -6.48 -9.68
N ARG A 236 14.37 -5.63 -10.36
CA ARG A 236 14.19 -5.38 -11.80
C ARG A 236 14.47 -6.60 -12.65
N GLY A 237 15.50 -7.37 -12.30
CA GLY A 237 15.78 -8.67 -12.91
C GLY A 237 14.63 -9.65 -12.72
N ASP A 238 14.05 -9.70 -11.51
CA ASP A 238 12.87 -10.52 -11.20
C ASP A 238 11.65 -10.14 -12.06
N LEU A 239 11.43 -8.84 -12.30
CA LEU A 239 10.38 -8.36 -13.21
C LEU A 239 10.68 -8.70 -14.67
N ALA A 240 11.93 -8.54 -15.11
CA ALA A 240 12.34 -8.89 -16.48
C ALA A 240 12.18 -10.39 -16.75
N ASN A 241 12.48 -11.25 -15.77
CA ASN A 241 12.26 -12.69 -15.86
C ASN A 241 10.77 -13.08 -15.97
N LEU A 242 9.85 -12.16 -15.64
CA LEU A 242 8.41 -12.30 -15.80
C LEU A 242 7.89 -11.64 -17.10
N ASP A 243 8.77 -11.33 -18.06
CA ASP A 243 8.47 -10.61 -19.30
C ASP A 243 7.83 -9.23 -19.09
N PHE A 244 8.04 -8.59 -17.94
CA PHE A 244 7.35 -7.35 -17.59
C PHE A 244 7.58 -6.22 -18.62
N ILE A 245 8.79 -6.15 -19.20
CA ILE A 245 9.13 -5.14 -20.21
C ILE A 245 8.32 -5.41 -21.49
N GLU A 246 8.34 -6.65 -21.97
CA GLU A 246 7.63 -7.11 -23.17
C GLU A 246 6.11 -6.94 -23.04
N ILE A 247 5.57 -7.16 -21.83
CA ILE A 247 4.15 -6.97 -21.52
C ILE A 247 3.77 -5.48 -21.53
N THR A 248 4.60 -4.62 -20.94
CA THR A 248 4.25 -3.19 -20.74
C THR A 248 4.59 -2.31 -21.94
N ARG A 249 5.61 -2.64 -22.75
CA ARG A 249 6.02 -1.88 -23.93
C ARG A 249 4.87 -1.61 -24.92
N PRO A 250 4.04 -2.59 -25.31
CA PRO A 250 2.89 -2.37 -26.19
C PRO A 250 1.81 -1.46 -25.60
N MET A 251 1.83 -1.23 -24.29
CA MET A 251 0.89 -0.32 -23.64
C MET A 251 1.25 1.14 -23.94
N ILE A 252 2.49 1.50 -24.30
CA ILE A 252 2.85 2.91 -24.48
C ILE A 252 2.09 3.53 -25.65
N THR A 253 1.33 4.60 -25.39
CA THR A 253 0.53 5.30 -26.42
C THR A 253 1.09 6.65 -26.83
N ALA A 254 2.06 7.18 -26.07
CA ALA A 254 2.56 8.56 -26.19
C ALA A 254 1.46 9.63 -26.01
N ALA A 255 0.34 9.28 -25.38
CA ALA A 255 -0.70 10.22 -24.98
C ALA A 255 -0.34 10.98 -23.69
N GLY A 256 0.66 10.48 -22.94
CA GLY A 256 1.10 11.08 -21.68
C GLY A 256 0.10 10.86 -20.55
N ASP A 257 -0.66 9.76 -20.61
CA ASP A 257 -1.56 9.37 -19.53
C ASP A 257 -0.79 8.69 -18.37
N GLU A 258 -1.51 8.32 -17.31
CA GLU A 258 -0.90 7.76 -16.10
C GLU A 258 -0.13 6.45 -16.37
N VAL A 259 -0.57 5.62 -17.32
CA VAL A 259 0.15 4.39 -17.67
C VAL A 259 1.45 4.73 -18.37
N ASP A 260 1.43 5.64 -19.35
CA ASP A 260 2.64 6.10 -20.04
C ASP A 260 3.65 6.70 -19.06
N ILE A 261 3.17 7.51 -18.10
CA ILE A 261 4.00 8.12 -17.05
C ILE A 261 4.67 7.04 -16.18
N GLN A 262 3.91 6.05 -15.71
CA GLN A 262 4.47 5.02 -14.83
C GLN A 262 5.47 4.10 -15.53
N ILE A 263 5.25 3.78 -16.83
CA ILE A 263 6.24 3.03 -17.63
C ILE A 263 7.51 3.87 -17.84
N ALA A 264 7.35 5.17 -18.13
CA ALA A 264 8.50 6.06 -18.28
C ALA A 264 9.32 6.21 -16.99
N ILE A 265 8.66 6.24 -15.83
CA ILE A 265 9.34 6.22 -14.51
C ILE A 265 10.16 4.94 -14.35
N PHE A 266 9.58 3.78 -14.68
CA PHE A 266 10.29 2.51 -14.59
C PHE A 266 11.57 2.50 -15.45
N ASP A 267 11.46 2.94 -16.71
CA ASP A 267 12.59 3.03 -17.65
C ASP A 267 13.67 4.01 -17.20
N GLN A 268 13.27 5.17 -16.66
CA GLN A 268 14.20 6.19 -16.18
C GLN A 268 15.01 5.67 -15.00
N GLU A 269 14.36 5.02 -14.04
CA GLU A 269 15.00 4.49 -12.84
C GLU A 269 15.87 3.27 -13.17
N MET A 270 15.48 2.44 -14.15
CA MET A 270 16.34 1.37 -14.67
C MET A 270 17.64 1.91 -15.29
N LYS A 271 17.57 3.02 -16.04
CA LYS A 271 18.76 3.69 -16.58
C LYS A 271 19.60 4.34 -15.48
N ALA A 272 18.96 4.90 -14.45
CA ALA A 272 19.65 5.50 -13.31
C ALA A 272 20.45 4.44 -12.53
N ASP A 273 19.85 3.28 -12.28
CA ASP A 273 20.52 2.13 -11.65
C ASP A 273 21.74 1.65 -12.45
N ALA A 274 21.62 1.54 -13.77
CA ALA A 274 22.73 1.16 -14.64
C ALA A 274 23.91 2.14 -14.53
N ALA A 275 23.61 3.45 -14.56
CA ALA A 275 24.63 4.49 -14.39
C ALA A 275 25.26 4.48 -12.98
N GLU A 276 24.48 4.20 -11.93
CA GLU A 276 24.98 4.08 -10.56
C GLU A 276 25.94 2.88 -10.41
N LEU A 277 25.62 1.74 -11.04
CA LEU A 277 26.48 0.55 -11.07
C LEU A 277 27.80 0.81 -11.80
N GLU A 278 27.75 1.46 -12.97
CA GLU A 278 28.95 1.84 -13.73
C GLU A 278 29.83 2.82 -12.93
N GLY A 279 29.23 3.78 -12.24
CA GLY A 279 29.93 4.73 -11.37
C GLY A 279 30.50 4.11 -10.08
N SER A 280 29.92 3.00 -9.62
CA SER A 280 30.36 2.24 -8.44
C SER A 280 31.44 1.21 -8.76
N ALA A 281 31.70 0.93 -10.04
CA ALA A 281 32.79 0.07 -10.45
C ALA A 281 34.14 0.74 -10.10
N PRO A 282 35.02 0.09 -9.31
CA PRO A 282 36.32 0.67 -8.98
C PRO A 282 37.06 0.96 -10.29
N HIS A 283 37.47 2.21 -10.47
CA HIS A 283 38.32 2.65 -11.58
C HIS A 283 39.62 1.84 -11.57
N GLY A 284 39.62 0.67 -12.21
CA GLY A 284 40.69 -0.28 -12.03
C GLY A 284 40.46 -1.68 -12.58
N PHE A 285 39.52 -1.93 -13.49
CA PHE A 285 39.64 -3.05 -14.42
C PHE A 285 38.98 -2.65 -15.74
N GLY A 286 39.83 -2.33 -16.72
CA GLY A 286 39.39 -2.20 -18.09
C GLY A 286 39.06 -3.57 -18.70
N ALA A 287 38.24 -3.50 -19.74
CA ALA A 287 37.88 -4.53 -20.71
C ALA A 287 36.74 -5.49 -20.34
N ASP A 288 35.73 -5.48 -21.22
CA ASP A 288 34.71 -6.48 -21.48
C ASP A 288 33.61 -6.68 -20.42
N ILE A 289 32.61 -5.79 -20.43
CA ILE A 289 31.23 -6.21 -20.13
C ILE A 289 30.44 -6.07 -21.41
N ALA A 290 30.08 -7.23 -21.96
CA ALA A 290 29.28 -7.39 -23.15
C ALA A 290 27.95 -6.65 -23.03
N GLU A 291 27.53 -6.09 -24.15
CA GLU A 291 26.24 -5.45 -24.41
C GLU A 291 25.10 -6.28 -23.80
N ILE A 292 24.43 -5.72 -22.79
CA ILE A 292 23.08 -6.15 -22.42
C ILE A 292 22.18 -5.61 -23.54
N PRO A 293 21.45 -6.46 -24.27
CA PRO A 293 20.63 -6.00 -25.38
C PRO A 293 19.43 -5.23 -24.82
N LEU A 294 19.40 -3.92 -25.10
CA LEU A 294 18.17 -3.14 -25.06
C LEU A 294 17.32 -3.59 -26.25
N ALA A 295 16.27 -4.36 -25.98
CA ALA A 295 15.18 -4.63 -26.92
C ALA A 295 13.90 -3.93 -26.45
#